data_AF-A0A173QUL0-F1
#
_entry.id   AF-A0A173QUL0-F1
#
_cell.length_a   1.000
_cell.length_b   1.000
_cell.length_c   1.000
_cell.angle_alpha   90.00
_cell.angle_beta   90.00
_cell.angle_gamma   90.00
#
_symmetry.space_group_name_H-M   'P 1'
#
loop_
_entity.id
_entity.type
_entity.pdbx_description
1 polymer ?
#
loop_
_entity_poly.entity_id
_entity_poly.type
_entity_poly.pdbx_seq_one_letter_code
_entity_poly.pdbx_strand_id
1 'polypeptide(L)'
;MPGKLTKEEFETMKEHTLIDASMLDKLEHYKDEKMIKIAYQICRWHHERYDGKGYPDGLIGEQIPIAAQVVSVADVYDALVSKRVYKDAYSHEQVMKMILNGECGAFNPLLMEVLVEIQDKIKEEIRYEA
;
A
#
# COMPACT_ATOMS: atom_id res chain seq x y z
N MET A 1 -5.53 19.76 -16.42
CA MET A 1 -5.08 18.97 -15.26
C MET A 1 -5.04 17.52 -15.71
N PRO A 2 -4.01 16.73 -15.36
CA PRO A 2 -3.99 15.32 -15.73
C PRO A 2 -5.22 14.65 -15.09
N GLY A 3 -6.06 14.04 -15.94
CA GLY A 3 -7.29 13.37 -15.52
C GLY A 3 -7.00 12.00 -14.93
N LYS A 4 -8.04 11.17 -14.78
CA LYS A 4 -7.85 9.74 -14.49
C LYS A 4 -6.98 9.13 -15.59
N LEU A 5 -6.04 8.28 -15.19
CA LEU A 5 -5.23 7.50 -16.13
C LEU A 5 -6.15 6.74 -17.08
N THR A 6 -5.78 6.72 -18.35
CA THR A 6 -6.30 5.76 -19.32
C THR A 6 -5.95 4.35 -18.88
N LYS A 7 -6.63 3.35 -19.46
CA LYS A 7 -6.31 1.94 -19.16
C LYS A 7 -4.85 1.62 -19.48
N GLU A 8 -4.34 2.11 -20.61
CA GLU A 8 -2.96 1.89 -21.02
C GLU A 8 -1.97 2.52 -20.04
N GLU A 9 -2.18 3.78 -19.65
CA GLU A 9 -1.34 4.44 -18.64
C GLU A 9 -1.42 3.71 -17.29
N PHE A 10 -2.59 3.19 -16.91
CA PHE A 10 -2.74 2.41 -15.68
C PHE A 10 -1.97 1.08 -15.74
N GLU A 11 -2.03 0.35 -16.86
CA GLU A 11 -1.24 -0.88 -17.02
C GLU A 11 0.27 -0.59 -16.96
N THR A 12 0.75 0.47 -17.63
CA THR A 12 2.15 0.89 -17.53
C THR A 12 2.53 1.25 -16.09
N MET A 13 1.65 1.95 -15.36
CA MET A 13 1.91 2.29 -13.96
C MET A 13 2.04 1.06 -13.07
N LYS A 14 1.33 -0.04 -13.31
CA LYS A 14 1.47 -1.27 -12.51
C LYS A 14 2.86 -1.89 -12.62
N GLU A 15 3.56 -1.66 -13.73
CA GLU A 15 4.88 -2.25 -13.99
C GLU A 15 5.93 -1.85 -12.95
N HIS A 16 5.76 -0.73 -12.23
CA HIS A 16 6.71 -0.32 -11.18
C HIS A 16 6.93 -1.41 -10.14
N THR A 17 5.88 -2.17 -9.78
CA THR A 17 5.98 -3.29 -8.83
C THR A 17 7.00 -4.34 -9.28
N LEU A 18 7.04 -4.61 -10.59
CA LEU A 18 7.96 -5.58 -11.20
C LEU A 18 9.35 -4.97 -11.41
N ILE A 19 9.41 -3.70 -11.84
CA ILE A 19 10.65 -2.98 -12.10
C ILE A 19 11.44 -2.81 -10.80
N ASP A 20 10.82 -2.31 -9.74
CA ASP A 20 11.46 -2.05 -8.45
C ASP A 20 11.91 -3.35 -7.79
N ALA A 21 11.08 -4.40 -7.84
CA ALA A 21 11.45 -5.73 -7.37
C ALA A 21 12.64 -6.30 -8.17
N SER A 22 12.69 -6.09 -9.50
CA SER A 22 13.81 -6.50 -10.33
C SER A 22 15.10 -5.73 -10.01
N MET A 23 15.01 -4.44 -9.66
CA MET A 23 16.18 -3.68 -9.22
C MET A 23 16.79 -4.27 -7.96
N LEU A 24 15.96 -4.66 -6.99
CA LEU A 24 16.42 -5.30 -5.76
C LEU A 24 16.99 -6.71 -6.01
N ASP A 25 16.40 -7.48 -6.92
CA ASP A 25 16.88 -8.84 -7.25
C ASP A 25 18.27 -8.83 -7.91
N LYS A 26 18.63 -7.72 -8.57
CA LYS A 26 19.95 -7.49 -9.19
C LYS A 26 21.04 -7.12 -8.17
N LEU A 27 20.71 -6.89 -6.90
CA LEU A 27 21.69 -6.65 -5.84
C LEU A 27 22.29 -7.98 -5.35
N GLU A 28 23.02 -8.68 -6.23
CA GLU A 28 23.49 -10.06 -6.01
C GLU A 28 24.23 -10.24 -4.67
N HIS A 29 25.07 -9.28 -4.29
CA HIS A 29 25.85 -9.34 -3.05
C HIS A 29 25.00 -9.18 -1.77
N TYR A 30 23.80 -8.61 -1.88
CA TYR A 30 22.92 -8.30 -0.76
C TYR A 30 21.61 -9.10 -0.79
N LYS A 31 21.43 -9.97 -1.79
CA LYS A 31 20.18 -10.71 -2.04
C LYS A 31 19.74 -11.54 -0.85
N ASP A 32 20.69 -12.04 -0.06
CA ASP A 32 20.39 -12.85 1.11
C ASP A 32 20.12 -12.06 2.39
N GLU A 33 20.37 -10.75 2.38
CA GLU A 33 20.08 -9.89 3.51
C GLU A 33 18.58 -9.80 3.77
N LYS A 34 18.22 -9.96 5.04
CA LYS A 34 16.82 -9.91 5.48
C LYS A 34 16.11 -8.62 5.04
N MET A 35 16.81 -7.49 5.10
CA MET A 35 16.26 -6.20 4.70
C MET A 35 15.93 -6.14 3.21
N ILE A 36 16.82 -6.64 2.34
CA ILE A 36 16.60 -6.70 0.90
C ILE A 36 15.44 -7.63 0.55
N LYS A 37 15.35 -8.79 1.22
CA LYS A 37 14.22 -9.72 1.06
C LYS A 37 12.88 -9.07 1.41
N ILE A 38 12.81 -8.31 2.51
CA ILE A 38 11.59 -7.59 2.91
C ILE A 38 11.26 -6.48 1.91
N ALA A 39 12.25 -5.68 1.51
CA ALA A 39 12.07 -4.62 0.53
C ALA A 39 11.54 -5.16 -0.80
N TYR A 40 12.08 -6.30 -1.27
CA TYR A 40 11.61 -6.98 -2.46
C TYR A 40 10.13 -7.36 -2.35
N GLN A 41 9.73 -7.95 -1.23
CA GLN A 41 8.35 -8.35 -0.99
C GLN A 41 7.41 -7.14 -1.03
N ILE A 42 7.80 -6.03 -0.40
CA ILE A 42 7.03 -4.79 -0.40
C ILE A 42 6.90 -4.25 -1.82
N CYS A 43 8.03 -4.00 -2.52
CA CYS A 43 8.03 -3.47 -3.88
C CYS A 43 7.14 -4.29 -4.82
N ARG A 44 7.25 -5.62 -4.75
CA ARG A 44 6.49 -6.51 -5.63
C ARG A 44 5.02 -6.57 -5.29
N TRP A 45 4.64 -6.57 -4.00
CA TRP A 45 3.31 -7.02 -3.59
C TRP A 45 2.50 -6.04 -2.73
N HIS A 46 2.96 -4.80 -2.50
CA HIS A 46 2.17 -3.82 -1.73
C HIS A 46 0.85 -3.42 -2.41
N HIS A 47 0.67 -3.71 -3.70
CA HIS A 47 -0.60 -3.54 -4.43
C HIS A 47 -1.41 -4.85 -4.58
N GLU A 48 -0.95 -5.94 -4.00
CA GLU A 48 -1.79 -7.13 -3.85
C GLU A 48 -2.92 -6.85 -2.87
N ARG A 49 -4.07 -7.46 -3.11
CA ARG A 49 -5.27 -7.30 -2.28
C ARG A 49 -5.62 -8.61 -1.63
N TYR A 50 -6.05 -8.56 -0.38
CA TYR A 50 -6.38 -9.75 0.41
C TYR A 50 -7.47 -10.64 -0.28
N ASP A 51 -8.31 -10.03 -1.12
CA ASP A 51 -9.36 -10.69 -1.91
C ASP A 51 -8.90 -11.23 -3.28
N GLY A 52 -7.62 -11.15 -3.62
CA GLY A 52 -7.07 -11.65 -4.89
C GLY A 52 -7.28 -10.74 -6.10
N LYS A 53 -7.88 -9.56 -5.92
CA LYS A 53 -8.12 -8.62 -7.04
C LYS A 53 -6.99 -7.61 -7.23
N GLY A 54 -5.86 -7.84 -6.56
CA GLY A 54 -4.66 -7.03 -6.66
C GLY A 54 -3.80 -7.40 -7.86
N TYR A 55 -2.60 -6.84 -7.89
CA TYR A 55 -1.57 -7.09 -8.90
C TYR A 55 -0.20 -7.03 -8.22
N PRO A 56 0.88 -7.58 -8.83
CA PRO A 56 0.96 -8.15 -10.18
C PRO A 56 0.61 -9.64 -10.31
N ASP A 57 0.67 -10.41 -9.23
CA ASP A 57 0.62 -11.88 -9.26
C ASP A 57 -0.76 -12.43 -8.83
N GLY A 58 -1.63 -11.61 -8.26
CA GLY A 58 -3.00 -11.98 -7.88
C GLY A 58 -3.04 -12.87 -6.63
N LEU A 59 -2.13 -12.60 -5.68
CA LEU A 59 -2.00 -13.35 -4.44
C LEU A 59 -3.24 -13.16 -3.55
N ILE A 60 -3.62 -14.21 -2.81
CA ILE A 60 -4.83 -14.22 -1.98
C ILE A 60 -4.46 -14.45 -0.52
N GLY A 61 -5.02 -13.62 0.37
CA GLY A 61 -4.88 -13.77 1.81
C GLY A 61 -3.43 -13.85 2.28
N GLU A 62 -3.12 -14.91 3.02
CA GLU A 62 -1.80 -15.16 3.61
C GLU A 62 -0.69 -15.53 2.60
N GLN A 63 -1.02 -15.63 1.31
CA GLN A 63 0.02 -15.74 0.27
C GLN A 63 0.80 -14.42 0.10
N ILE A 64 0.17 -13.29 0.43
CA ILE A 64 0.80 -11.98 0.42
C ILE A 64 1.71 -11.89 1.67
N PRO A 65 3.00 -11.58 1.56
CA PRO A 65 3.84 -11.45 2.75
C PRO A 65 3.35 -10.33 3.67
N ILE A 66 3.42 -10.57 4.99
CA ILE A 66 2.91 -9.63 5.99
C ILE A 66 3.49 -8.21 5.84
N ALA A 67 4.76 -8.07 5.44
CA ALA A 67 5.38 -6.77 5.22
C ALA A 67 4.68 -5.97 4.10
N ALA A 68 4.32 -6.63 3.00
CA ALA A 68 3.57 -6.02 1.91
C ALA A 68 2.13 -5.69 2.33
N GLN A 69 1.48 -6.56 3.11
CA GLN A 69 0.14 -6.29 3.63
C GLN A 69 0.12 -5.03 4.54
N VAL A 70 1.10 -4.90 5.44
CA VAL A 70 1.23 -3.73 6.33
C VAL A 70 1.47 -2.45 5.54
N VAL A 71 2.40 -2.49 4.58
CA VAL A 71 2.70 -1.31 3.74
C VAL A 71 1.53 -0.93 2.85
N SER A 72 0.76 -1.90 2.33
CA SER A 72 -0.45 -1.61 1.54
C SER A 72 -1.45 -0.75 2.30
N VAL A 73 -1.69 -1.07 3.59
CA VAL A 73 -2.58 -0.29 4.45
C VAL A 73 -2.01 1.11 4.71
N ALA A 74 -0.71 1.19 5.02
CA ALA A 74 -0.03 2.45 5.31
C ALA A 74 -0.02 3.39 4.09
N ASP A 75 0.30 2.87 2.90
CA ASP A 75 0.36 3.63 1.64
C ASP A 75 -1.01 4.21 1.27
N VAL A 76 -2.07 3.39 1.38
CA VAL A 76 -3.44 3.83 1.13
C VAL A 76 -3.87 4.90 2.13
N TYR A 77 -3.57 4.70 3.41
CA TYR A 77 -3.92 5.65 4.45
C TYR A 77 -3.22 7.00 4.20
N ASP A 78 -1.89 7.00 4.00
CA ASP A 78 -1.09 8.20 3.74
C ASP A 78 -1.58 8.92 2.47
N ALA A 79 -1.83 8.17 1.40
CA ALA A 79 -2.34 8.71 0.15
C ALA A 79 -3.66 9.49 0.28
N LEU A 80 -4.49 9.17 1.29
CA LEU A 80 -5.78 9.79 1.52
C LEU A 80 -5.73 10.97 2.50
N VAL A 81 -4.84 10.95 3.50
CA VAL A 81 -4.66 12.07 4.45
C VAL A 81 -3.69 13.14 3.95
N SER A 82 -2.83 12.81 2.98
CA SER A 82 -1.86 13.76 2.44
C SER A 82 -2.46 14.65 1.34
N LYS A 83 -2.19 15.96 1.41
CA LYS A 83 -2.64 16.93 0.40
C LYS A 83 -1.89 16.67 -0.92
N ARG A 84 -2.62 16.44 -2.00
CA ARG A 84 -2.04 16.26 -3.34
C ARG A 84 -2.41 17.44 -4.24
N VAL A 85 -1.61 17.68 -5.29
CA VAL A 85 -1.79 18.80 -6.24
C VAL A 85 -3.21 18.85 -6.83
N TYR A 86 -3.90 17.70 -6.91
CA TYR A 86 -5.23 17.55 -7.53
C TYR A 86 -6.33 17.15 -6.54
N LYS A 87 -6.03 17.05 -5.24
CA LYS A 87 -6.98 16.54 -4.25
C LYS A 87 -6.65 17.06 -2.85
N ASP A 88 -7.64 17.66 -2.21
CA ASP A 88 -7.54 18.01 -0.80
C ASP A 88 -7.47 16.75 0.07
N ALA A 89 -6.74 16.85 1.18
CA ALA A 89 -6.64 15.81 2.19
C ALA A 89 -8.00 15.49 2.79
N TYR A 90 -8.30 14.21 2.99
CA TYR A 90 -9.44 13.80 3.82
C TYR A 90 -9.08 13.89 5.31
N SER A 91 -10.09 14.05 6.16
CA SER A 91 -9.88 13.92 7.60
C SER A 91 -9.55 12.48 7.99
N HIS A 92 -8.81 12.30 9.09
CA HIS A 92 -8.54 10.97 9.65
C HIS A 92 -9.81 10.11 9.78
N GLU A 93 -10.90 10.69 10.29
CA GLU A 93 -12.17 9.98 10.49
C GLU A 93 -12.80 9.54 9.16
N GLN A 94 -12.68 10.37 8.11
CA GLN A 94 -13.14 10.02 6.78
C GLN A 94 -12.32 8.86 6.19
N VAL A 95 -10.98 8.93 6.30
CA VAL A 95 -10.08 7.89 5.80
C VAL A 95 -10.33 6.55 6.49
N MET A 96 -10.42 6.55 7.83
CA MET A 96 -10.74 5.34 8.59
C MET A 96 -12.07 4.72 8.14
N LYS A 97 -13.10 5.54 7.94
CA LYS A 97 -14.39 5.06 7.44
C LYS A 97 -14.28 4.44 6.04
N MET A 98 -13.58 5.08 5.12
CA MET A 98 -13.39 4.58 3.74
C MET A 98 -12.65 3.23 3.73
N ILE A 99 -11.57 3.12 4.51
CA ILE A 99 -10.79 1.88 4.62
C ILE A 99 -11.65 0.74 5.19
N LEU A 100 -12.33 0.98 6.32
CA LEU A 100 -13.14 -0.04 7.00
C LEU A 100 -14.38 -0.46 6.20
N ASN A 101 -14.92 0.41 5.36
CA ASN A 101 -16.02 0.09 4.44
C ASN A 101 -15.57 -0.65 3.17
N GLY A 102 -14.26 -0.87 2.98
CA GLY A 102 -13.71 -1.54 1.80
C GLY A 102 -13.68 -0.67 0.54
N GLU A 103 -13.86 0.65 0.65
CA GLU A 103 -13.79 1.59 -0.48
C GLU A 103 -12.37 1.67 -1.06
N CYS A 104 -11.37 1.34 -0.23
CA CYS A 104 -9.95 1.39 -0.58
C CYS A 104 -9.36 0.02 -0.98
N GLY A 105 -10.19 -1.02 -1.08
CA GLY A 105 -9.75 -2.39 -1.35
C GLY A 105 -10.00 -3.33 -0.19
N ALA A 106 -9.45 -4.54 -0.30
CA ALA A 106 -9.57 -5.58 0.71
C ALA A 106 -8.22 -5.79 1.39
N PHE A 107 -8.20 -5.61 2.71
CA PHE A 107 -7.03 -5.80 3.55
C PHE A 107 -7.22 -6.99 4.48
N ASN A 108 -6.12 -7.43 5.09
CA ASN A 108 -6.16 -8.48 6.11
C ASN A 108 -7.05 -8.02 7.29
N PRO A 109 -8.06 -8.81 7.70
CA PRO A 109 -8.92 -8.48 8.84
C PRO A 109 -8.14 -8.17 10.13
N LEU A 110 -7.07 -8.91 10.41
CA LEU A 110 -6.24 -8.69 11.61
C LEU A 110 -5.57 -7.30 11.57
N LEU A 111 -5.10 -6.87 10.40
CA LEU A 111 -4.50 -5.54 10.26
C LEU A 111 -5.54 -4.42 10.38
N MET A 112 -6.80 -4.68 9.99
CA MET A 112 -7.89 -3.72 10.20
C MET A 112 -8.24 -3.58 11.68
N GLU A 113 -8.26 -4.67 12.44
CA GLU A 113 -8.43 -4.64 13.90
C GLU A 113 -7.31 -3.82 14.57
N VAL A 114 -6.06 -4.10 14.21
CA VAL A 114 -4.90 -3.36 14.74
C VAL A 114 -4.97 -1.87 14.35
N LEU A 115 -5.34 -1.55 13.10
CA LEU A 115 -5.48 -0.17 12.64
C LEU A 115 -6.51 0.60 13.47
N VAL A 116 -7.65 -0.02 13.79
CA VAL A 116 -8.67 0.56 14.67
C VAL A 116 -8.15 0.78 16.08
N GLU A 117 -7.40 -0.18 16.64
CA GLU A 117 -6.82 -0.08 17.97
C GLU A 117 -5.82 1.08 18.10
N ILE A 118 -5.03 1.32 17.05
CA ILE A 118 -3.96 2.35 17.07
C ILE A 118 -4.37 3.67 16.41
N GLN A 119 -5.62 3.82 15.95
CA GLN A 119 -6.04 4.95 15.10
C GLN A 119 -5.78 6.33 15.75
N ASP A 120 -5.98 6.45 17.07
CA ASP A 120 -5.76 7.71 17.79
C ASP A 120 -4.27 8.08 17.83
N LYS A 121 -3.38 7.09 17.98
CA LYS A 121 -1.93 7.31 17.90
C LYS A 121 -1.51 7.76 16.51
N ILE A 122 -2.04 7.11 15.47
CA ILE A 122 -1.79 7.51 14.07
C ILE A 122 -2.23 8.96 13.84
N LYS A 123 -3.42 9.33 14.33
CA LYS A 123 -3.96 10.68 14.21
C LYS A 123 -3.09 11.73 14.89
N GLU A 124 -2.52 11.40 16.04
CA GLU A 124 -1.58 12.28 16.75
C GLU A 124 -0.30 12.50 15.95
N GLU A 125 0.36 11.43 15.50
CA GLU A 125 1.63 11.50 14.75
C GLU A 125 1.51 12.33 13.46
N ILE A 126 0.44 12.15 12.68
CA ILE A 126 0.26 12.88 11.40
C ILE A 126 0.05 14.38 11.62
N ARG A 127 -0.55 14.78 12.76
CA ARG A 127 -0.71 16.20 13.09
C ARG A 127 0.62 16.90 13.35
N TYR A 128 1.67 16.15 13.70
CA TYR A 128 3.00 16.71 13.89
C TYR A 128 3.81 16.82 12.58
N GLU A 129 3.41 16.10 11.53
CA GLU A 129 4.07 16.10 10.22
C GLU A 129 3.45 17.06 9.19
N ALA A 130 2.23 17.57 9.45
CA ALA A 130 1.47 18.47 8.58
C ALA A 130 1.64 19.97 8.91
#